data_AF-A0A699U8C6-F1
#
_entry.id   AF-A0A699U8C6-F1
#
_cell.length_a   1.000
_cell.length_b   1.000
_cell.length_c   1.000
_cell.angle_alpha   90.00
_cell.angle_beta   90.00
_cell.angle_gamma   90.00
#
_symmetry.space_group_name_H-M   'P 1'
#
loop_
_entity.id
_entity.type
_entity.pdbx_description
1 polymer ?
#
loop_
_entity_poly.entity_id
_entity_poly.type
_entity_poly.pdbx_seq_one_letter_code
_entity_poly.pdbx_strand_id
1 'polypeptide(L)'
;LPWAEWCYNTSWHSAIKMTPFEAVYGRSPPSLLDYIARTSKVDVVDALLQSQTELISQLQSNIRRAQLRMCNQANAYRTDVEFQVDD
;
A
#
# COMPACT_ATOMS: atom_id res chain seq x y z
N LEU A 1 4.60 14.52 -4.27
CA LEU A 1 3.34 14.80 -3.56
C LEU A 1 2.14 14.06 -4.16
N PRO A 2 1.88 14.07 -5.48
CA PRO A 2 0.65 13.47 -6.05
C PRO A 2 0.48 11.98 -5.74
N TRP A 3 1.58 11.21 -5.83
CA TRP A 3 1.57 9.78 -5.55
C TRP A 3 1.31 9.45 -4.07
N ALA A 4 1.79 10.27 -3.15
CA ALA A 4 1.56 10.05 -1.72
C ALA A 4 0.09 10.29 -1.36
N GLU A 5 -0.50 11.36 -1.89
CA GLU A 5 -1.92 11.67 -1.75
C GLU A 5 -2.80 10.58 -2.39
N TRP A 6 -2.47 10.15 -3.60
CA TRP A 6 -3.17 9.05 -4.26
C TRP A 6 -3.12 7.77 -3.42
N CYS A 7 -1.93 7.36 -2.96
CA CYS A 7 -1.77 6.17 -2.12
C CYS A 7 -2.60 6.27 -0.84
N TYR A 8 -2.65 7.44 -0.19
CA TYR A 8 -3.46 7.65 1.00
C TYR A 8 -4.95 7.52 0.72
N ASN A 9 -5.42 8.09 -0.39
CA ASN A 9 -6.84 8.11 -0.78
C ASN A 9 -7.36 6.75 -1.25
N THR A 10 -6.50 5.90 -1.83
CA THR A 10 -6.88 4.58 -2.35
C THR A 10 -6.56 3.43 -1.41
N SER A 11 -5.81 3.66 -0.33
CA SER A 11 -5.54 2.65 0.69
C SER A 11 -6.76 2.40 1.58
N TRP A 12 -6.85 1.21 2.14
CA TRP A 12 -7.86 0.86 3.13
C TRP A 12 -7.60 1.57 4.46
N HIS A 13 -8.63 2.19 5.04
CA HIS A 13 -8.56 2.81 6.36
C HIS A 13 -9.41 2.03 7.37
N SER A 14 -8.76 1.54 8.44
CA SER A 14 -9.42 0.72 9.46
C SER A 14 -10.50 1.46 10.26
N ALA A 15 -10.32 2.76 10.49
CA ALA A 15 -11.27 3.58 11.26
C ALA A 15 -12.63 3.75 10.55
N ILE A 16 -12.61 3.99 9.24
CA ILE A 16 -13.81 4.19 8.42
C ILE A 16 -14.26 2.91 7.69
N LYS A 17 -13.47 1.83 7.75
CA LYS A 17 -13.70 0.54 7.07
C LYS A 17 -13.98 0.71 5.56
N MET A 18 -13.31 1.65 4.93
CA MET A 18 -13.34 1.91 3.49
C MET A 18 -12.14 2.78 3.11
N THR A 19 -11.96 3.06 1.82
CA THR A 19 -10.95 4.04 1.37
C THR A 19 -11.47 5.48 1.53
N PRO A 20 -10.61 6.48 1.80
CA PRO A 20 -11.04 7.89 1.83
C PRO A 20 -11.69 8.32 0.51
N PHE A 21 -11.23 7.77 -0.62
CA PHE A 21 -11.86 7.97 -1.91
C PHE A 21 -13.30 7.46 -1.94
N GLU A 22 -13.57 6.25 -1.43
CA GLU A 22 -14.93 5.72 -1.32
C GLU A 22 -15.80 6.56 -0.40
N ALA A 23 -15.26 7.04 0.72
CA ALA A 23 -15.99 7.90 1.64
C ALA A 23 -16.45 9.22 0.99
N VAL A 24 -15.63 9.79 0.09
CA VAL A 24 -15.94 11.04 -0.61
C VAL A 24 -16.85 10.83 -1.82
N TYR A 25 -16.62 9.77 -2.60
CA TYR A 25 -17.24 9.60 -3.93
C TYR A 25 -18.27 8.47 -4.01
N GLY A 26 -18.43 7.65 -2.96
CA GLY A 26 -19.37 6.53 -2.93
C GLY A 26 -19.08 5.41 -3.94
N ARG A 27 -17.87 5.38 -4.51
CA ARG A 27 -17.43 4.40 -5.50
C ARG A 27 -16.00 3.97 -5.22
N SER A 28 -15.65 2.74 -5.59
CA SER A 28 -14.29 2.24 -5.39
C SER A 28 -13.25 3.05 -6.16
N PRO A 29 -12.04 3.22 -5.60
CA PRO A 29 -10.98 3.94 -6.27
C PRO A 29 -10.65 3.28 -7.61
N PRO A 30 -10.32 4.06 -8.65
CA PRO A 30 -9.87 3.50 -9.91
C PRO A 30 -8.62 2.66 -9.65
N SER A 31 -8.62 1.40 -10.10
CA SER A 31 -7.41 0.58 -10.05
C SER A 31 -6.33 1.28 -10.86
N LEU A 32 -5.13 1.39 -10.30
CA LEU A 32 -3.94 1.65 -11.10
C LEU A 32 -3.89 0.51 -12.11
N LEU A 33 -4.20 0.80 -13.39
CA LEU A 33 -4.12 -0.20 -14.43
C LEU A 33 -2.71 -0.76 -14.39
N ASP A 34 -2.58 -2.06 -14.13
CA ASP A 34 -1.33 -2.77 -14.33
C ASP A 34 -0.91 -2.46 -15.76
N TYR A 35 0.21 -1.77 -15.92
CA TYR A 35 0.69 -1.43 -17.24
C TYR A 35 0.89 -2.73 -18.02
N ILE A 36 0.08 -2.94 -19.06
CA ILE A 36 0.24 -4.07 -19.97
C ILE A 36 1.29 -3.66 -21.00
N ALA A 37 2.42 -4.37 -21.02
CA ALA A 37 3.50 -4.09 -21.96
C ALA A 37 2.99 -3.98 -23.41
N ARG A 38 3.49 -2.98 -24.17
CA ARG A 38 3.14 -2.71 -25.57
C ARG A 38 1.76 -2.09 -25.81
N THR A 39 1.16 -1.46 -24.81
CA THR A 39 -0.12 -0.76 -24.98
C THR A 39 0.02 0.72 -25.34
N SER A 40 1.17 1.38 -25.13
CA SER A 40 1.34 2.74 -25.61
C SER A 40 1.94 2.75 -27.01
N LYS A 41 1.51 3.73 -27.82
CA LYS A 41 1.96 3.90 -29.21
C LYS A 41 3.38 4.46 -29.30
N VAL A 42 4.04 4.72 -28.18
CA VAL A 42 5.32 5.44 -28.08
C VAL A 42 6.29 4.61 -27.23
N ASP A 43 7.31 4.06 -27.86
CA ASP A 43 8.28 3.16 -27.21
C ASP A 43 8.95 3.76 -25.97
N VAL A 44 9.20 5.06 -25.96
CA VAL A 44 9.79 5.77 -24.81
C VAL A 44 8.85 5.79 -23.60
N VAL A 45 7.54 5.93 -23.85
CA VAL A 45 6.53 5.92 -22.79
C VAL A 45 6.38 4.50 -22.22
N ASP A 46 6.44 3.49 -23.09
CA ASP A 46 6.42 2.08 -22.68
C ASP A 46 7.60 1.71 -21.77
N ALA A 47 8.82 2.10 -22.15
CA ALA A 47 10.02 1.84 -21.35
C ALA A 47 9.96 2.58 -19.99
N LEU A 48 9.46 3.82 -19.99
CA LEU A 48 9.28 4.58 -18.75
C LEU A 48 8.27 3.89 -17.81
N LEU A 49 7.11 3.47 -18.33
CA LEU A 49 6.08 2.80 -17.54
C LEU A 49 6.57 1.45 -16.98
N GLN A 50 7.36 0.68 -17.76
CA GLN A 50 7.99 -0.54 -17.26
C GLN A 50 8.93 -0.26 -16.08
N SER A 51 9.86 0.69 -16.24
CA SER A 51 10.80 1.05 -15.19
C SER A 51 10.10 1.54 -13.92
N GLN A 52 9.01 2.29 -14.08
CA GLN A 52 8.21 2.78 -12.97
C GLN A 52 7.53 1.62 -12.22
N THR A 53 6.97 0.65 -12.95
CA THR A 53 6.30 -0.51 -12.37
C THR A 53 7.29 -1.37 -11.57
N GLU A 54 8.49 -1.60 -12.10
CA GLU A 54 9.56 -2.31 -11.42
C GLU A 54 9.98 -1.60 -10.12
N LEU A 55 10.16 -0.27 -10.18
CA LEU A 55 10.53 0.53 -9.02
C LEU A 55 9.46 0.50 -7.93
N ILE A 56 8.18 0.59 -8.30
CA ILE A 56 7.05 0.47 -7.35
C ILE A 56 7.06 -0.91 -6.68
N SER A 57 7.25 -1.98 -7.45
CA SER A 57 7.31 -3.35 -6.91
C SER A 57 8.46 -3.53 -5.90
N GLN A 58 9.64 -3.01 -6.23
CA GLN A 58 10.79 -3.05 -5.32
C GLN A 58 10.53 -2.26 -4.03
N LEU A 59 9.94 -1.05 -4.14
CA LEU A 59 9.59 -0.23 -2.99
C LEU A 59 8.58 -0.93 -2.07
N GLN A 60 7.52 -1.52 -2.63
CA GLN A 60 6.53 -2.27 -1.86
C GLN A 60 7.16 -3.44 -1.10
N SER A 61 8.05 -4.21 -1.76
CA SER A 61 8.80 -5.30 -1.13
C SER A 61 9.67 -4.79 0.03
N ASN A 62 10.38 -3.67 -0.17
CA ASN A 62 11.23 -3.06 0.86
C ASN A 62 10.43 -2.61 2.09
N ILE A 63 9.30 -1.93 1.87
CA ILE A 63 8.42 -1.46 2.93
C ILE A 63 7.85 -2.65 3.72
N ARG A 64 7.34 -3.68 3.03
CA ARG A 64 6.81 -4.89 3.69
C ARG A 64 7.87 -5.57 4.55
N ARG A 65 9.10 -5.69 4.04
CA ARG A 65 10.23 -6.25 4.81
C ARG A 65 10.57 -5.39 6.03
N ALA A 66 10.56 -4.06 5.91
CA ALA A 66 10.80 -3.15 7.01
C ALA A 66 9.72 -3.27 8.09
N GLN A 67 8.44 -3.28 7.71
CA GLN A 67 7.31 -3.47 8.62
C GLN A 67 7.39 -4.81 9.36
N LEU A 68 7.74 -5.90 8.66
CA LEU A 68 7.93 -7.21 9.30
C LEU A 68 9.04 -7.17 10.35
N ARG A 69 10.19 -6.56 10.03
CA ARG A 69 11.29 -6.39 11.00
C ARG A 69 10.86 -5.57 12.22
N MET A 70 10.13 -4.48 12.01
CA MET A 70 9.62 -3.64 13.11
C MET A 70 8.65 -4.42 14.00
N CYS A 71 7.73 -5.19 13.41
CA CYS A 71 6.80 -6.04 14.14
C CYS A 71 7.54 -7.12 14.95
N ASN A 72 8.48 -7.83 14.33
CA ASN A 72 9.27 -8.86 15.01
C ASN A 72 10.08 -8.27 16.17
N GLN A 73 10.70 -7.11 15.97
CA GLN A 73 11.48 -6.45 17.01
C GLN A 73 10.60 -5.96 18.17
N ALA A 74 9.42 -5.41 17.87
CA ALA A 74 8.48 -4.94 18.88
C ALA A 74 7.86 -6.09 19.68
N ASN A 75 7.62 -7.24 19.03
CA ASN A 75 7.02 -8.41 19.65
C ASN A 75 8.03 -9.37 20.28
N ALA A 76 9.34 -9.19 20.06
CA ALA A 76 10.39 -10.10 20.54
C ALA A 76 10.36 -10.36 22.05
N TYR A 77 9.89 -9.39 22.84
CA TYR A 77 9.76 -9.48 24.30
C TYR A 77 8.32 -9.34 24.79
N ARG A 78 7.33 -9.33 23.88
CA ARG A 78 5.92 -9.30 24.26
C ARG A 78 5.48 -10.73 24.54
N THR A 79 4.90 -10.92 25.71
CA THR A 79 4.20 -12.13 26.10
C THR A 79 2.71 -11.84 26.13
N ASP A 80 1.88 -12.79 25.69
CA ASP A 80 0.45 -12.69 25.88
C ASP A 80 0.15 -12.78 27.38
N VAL A 81 -0.53 -11.76 27.91
CA VAL A 81 -0.92 -11.68 29.32
C VAL A 81 -2.44 -11.64 29.37
N GLU A 82 -3.03 -12.63 30.04
CA GLU A 82 -4.44 -12.63 30.39
C GLU A 82 -4.57 -12.06 31.80
N PHE A 83 -5.25 -10.93 31.93
CA PHE A 83 -5.58 -10.35 33.24
C PHE A 83 -6.90 -10.93 33.71
N GLN A 84 -6.94 -11.44 34.94
CA GLN A 84 -8.22 -11.76 35.58
C GLN A 84 -8.89 -10.46 36.01
N VAL A 85 -10.22 -10.44 35.94
CA VAL A 85 -10.99 -9.32 36.48
C VAL A 85 -10.77 -9.32 37.99
N ASP A 86 -10.27 -8.20 38.52
CA ASP A 86 -9.94 -7.89 39.93
C ASP A 86 -8.44 -7.92 40.35
N ASP A 87 -7.49 -7.95 39.41
CA ASP A 87 -6.08 -7.51 39.60
C ASP A 87 -5.86 -6.02 39.28
#